data_AF-A0AAD5M7C9-F1
#
_entry.id   AF-A0AAD5M7C9-F1
#
_cell.length_a   1.000
_cell.length_b   1.000
_cell.length_c   1.000
_cell.angle_alpha   90.00
_cell.angle_beta   90.00
_cell.angle_gamma   90.00
#
_symmetry.space_group_name_H-M   'P 1'
#
loop_
_entity.id
_entity.type
_entity.pdbx_description
1 polymer ?
#
loop_
_entity_poly.entity_id
_entity_poly.type
_entity_poly.pdbx_seq_one_letter_code
_entity_poly.pdbx_strand_id
1 'polypeptide(L)'
;MKVFRACLRSKQDNLYAMLKKCATKEYYCDQHLEGNLWRRIVGGSKLICDPIRLNAKDTSRRKFDDLLSRSHNMILRRHTDTANEEQASHNRTSNAPRNSRVTVLGGITLPDCARSLLELDPSFSPSQPISKVSLRKAACGLHDLQDHLRKKARAEETNRNEQQVEVAPIPPFPQPFFRQQDPNEEVDRKFREFADEIFKILTHYRTKRFQSNLTELQKRCMKEV
;
A
#
# COMPACT_ATOMS: atom_id res chain seq x y z
N MET A 1 15.66 -2.14 -12.58
CA MET A 1 14.85 -1.34 -13.55
C MET A 1 13.68 -2.08 -14.20
N LYS A 2 13.77 -3.39 -14.55
CA LYS A 2 12.66 -4.12 -15.23
C LYS A 2 11.39 -4.30 -14.38
N VAL A 3 11.56 -4.61 -13.09
CA VAL A 3 10.43 -4.84 -12.15
C VAL A 3 9.59 -3.58 -11.93
N PHE A 4 10.23 -2.41 -11.81
CA PHE A 4 9.54 -1.13 -11.65
C PHE A 4 8.67 -0.78 -12.87
N ARG A 5 9.19 -1.01 -14.09
CA ARG A 5 8.41 -0.83 -15.33
C ARG A 5 7.22 -1.78 -15.42
N ALA A 6 7.38 -3.02 -14.99
CA ALA A 6 6.28 -4.00 -14.99
C ALA A 6 5.17 -3.60 -13.99
N CYS A 7 5.55 -3.14 -12.79
CA CYS A 7 4.59 -2.66 -11.80
C CYS A 7 3.83 -1.41 -12.29
N LEU A 8 4.52 -0.46 -12.93
CA LEU A 8 3.88 0.71 -13.53
C LEU A 8 2.89 0.35 -14.62
N ARG A 9 3.23 -0.58 -15.52
CA ARG A 9 2.31 -1.07 -16.57
C ARG A 9 1.08 -1.73 -15.96
N SER A 10 1.27 -2.63 -15.00
CA SER A 10 0.14 -3.29 -14.32
C SER A 10 -0.81 -2.30 -13.63
N LYS A 11 -0.26 -1.25 -12.99
CA LYS A 11 -1.06 -0.16 -12.40
C LYS A 11 -1.81 0.64 -13.47
N GLN A 12 -1.16 0.92 -14.60
CA GLN A 12 -1.76 1.63 -15.73
C GLN A 12 -2.91 0.81 -16.36
N ASP A 13 -2.70 -0.49 -16.57
CA ASP A 13 -3.70 -1.39 -17.16
C ASP A 13 -4.92 -1.53 -16.26
N ASN A 14 -4.70 -1.63 -14.93
CA ASN A 14 -5.79 -1.66 -13.95
C ASN A 14 -6.59 -0.35 -13.95
N LEU A 15 -5.90 0.80 -13.97
CA LEU A 15 -6.55 2.11 -14.09
C LEU A 15 -7.39 2.22 -15.36
N TYR A 16 -6.86 1.77 -16.50
CA TYR A 16 -7.57 1.78 -17.78
C TYR A 16 -8.79 0.86 -17.76
N ALA A 17 -8.66 -0.34 -17.19
CA ALA A 17 -9.78 -1.26 -17.03
C ALA A 17 -10.89 -0.69 -16.14
N MET A 18 -10.54 -0.02 -15.04
CA MET A 18 -11.51 0.67 -14.19
C MET A 18 -12.19 1.82 -14.93
N LEU A 19 -11.42 2.63 -15.68
CA LEU A 19 -11.97 3.75 -16.44
C LEU A 19 -12.96 3.28 -17.50
N LYS A 20 -12.66 2.17 -18.18
CA LYS A 20 -13.57 1.54 -19.14
C LYS A 20 -14.85 1.06 -18.48
N LYS A 21 -14.77 0.43 -17.31
CA LYS A 21 -15.95 0.02 -16.53
C LYS A 21 -16.81 1.22 -16.11
N CYS A 22 -16.18 2.33 -15.70
CA CYS A 22 -16.89 3.56 -15.37
C CYS A 22 -17.63 4.12 -16.59
N ALA A 23 -16.96 4.23 -17.74
CA ALA A 23 -17.58 4.72 -18.97
C ALA A 23 -18.78 3.86 -19.40
N THR A 24 -18.65 2.53 -19.29
CA THR A 24 -19.77 1.62 -19.58
C THR A 24 -20.94 1.83 -18.63
N LYS A 25 -20.69 2.04 -17.33
CA LYS A 25 -21.76 2.34 -16.36
C LYS A 25 -22.43 3.69 -16.63
N GLU A 26 -21.65 4.71 -16.96
CA GLU A 26 -22.18 6.04 -17.32
C GLU A 26 -23.10 5.95 -18.55
N TYR A 27 -22.72 5.17 -19.56
CA TYR A 27 -23.55 4.92 -20.74
C TYR A 27 -24.89 4.26 -20.38
N TYR A 28 -24.88 3.21 -19.54
CA TYR A 28 -26.13 2.58 -19.11
C TYR A 28 -27.00 3.51 -18.27
N CYS A 29 -26.39 4.32 -17.39
CA CYS A 29 -27.11 5.31 -16.60
C CYS A 29 -27.75 6.40 -17.47
N ASP A 30 -27.07 6.85 -18.53
CA ASP A 30 -27.62 7.83 -19.49
C ASP A 30 -28.83 7.27 -20.26
N GLN A 31 -28.81 5.97 -20.58
CA GLN A 31 -29.93 5.31 -21.27
C GLN A 31 -31.15 5.03 -20.38
N HIS A 32 -30.94 4.73 -19.10
CA HIS A 32 -32.01 4.22 -18.22
C HIS A 32 -32.55 5.26 -17.23
N LEU A 33 -31.84 6.38 -17.02
CA LEU A 33 -32.28 7.46 -16.15
C LEU A 33 -32.89 8.59 -16.99
N GLU A 34 -33.88 9.27 -16.42
CA GLU A 34 -34.39 10.51 -17.02
C GLU A 34 -33.25 11.51 -17.22
N GLY A 35 -33.15 12.10 -18.42
CA GLY A 35 -32.03 12.97 -18.79
C GLY A 35 -31.86 14.20 -17.89
N ASN A 36 -32.89 14.62 -17.16
CA ASN A 36 -32.80 15.71 -16.17
C ASN A 36 -32.14 15.25 -14.87
N LEU A 37 -32.49 14.05 -14.40
CA LEU A 37 -31.91 13.44 -13.20
C LEU A 37 -30.44 13.08 -13.44
N TRP A 38 -30.12 12.47 -14.58
CA TRP A 38 -28.75 12.13 -14.94
C TRP A 38 -27.86 13.37 -15.07
N ARG A 39 -28.32 14.42 -15.78
CA ARG A 39 -27.58 15.70 -15.87
C ARG A 39 -27.34 16.34 -14.51
N ARG A 40 -28.31 16.26 -13.59
CA ARG A 40 -28.15 16.78 -12.23
C ARG A 40 -27.12 15.98 -11.42
N ILE A 41 -27.13 14.65 -11.55
CA ILE A 41 -26.15 13.77 -10.89
C ILE A 41 -24.74 14.02 -11.44
N VAL A 42 -24.58 14.06 -12.77
CA VAL A 42 -23.30 14.33 -13.42
C VAL A 42 -22.80 15.75 -13.13
N GLY A 43 -23.69 16.73 -13.13
CA GLY A 43 -23.37 18.12 -12.76
C GLY A 43 -22.88 18.21 -11.32
N GLY A 44 -23.60 17.60 -10.38
CA GLY A 44 -23.20 17.56 -8.96
C GLY A 44 -21.89 16.82 -8.72
N SER A 45 -21.69 15.67 -9.38
CA SER A 45 -20.45 14.90 -9.25
C SER A 45 -19.26 15.65 -9.84
N LYS A 46 -19.44 16.36 -10.96
CA LYS A 46 -18.41 17.23 -11.54
C LYS A 46 -18.02 18.36 -10.60
N LEU A 47 -18.99 19.03 -9.98
CA LEU A 47 -18.73 20.10 -9.00
C LEU A 47 -17.95 19.63 -7.78
N ILE A 48 -18.09 18.37 -7.36
CA ILE A 48 -17.33 17.80 -6.23
C ILE A 48 -15.96 17.27 -6.69
N CYS A 49 -15.92 16.57 -7.82
CA CYS A 49 -14.71 15.91 -8.31
C CYS A 49 -13.69 16.90 -8.87
N ASP A 50 -14.12 17.98 -9.53
CA ASP A 50 -13.24 18.98 -10.12
C ASP A 50 -12.33 19.65 -9.08
N PRO A 51 -12.81 20.18 -7.93
CA PRO A 51 -11.94 20.75 -6.91
C PRO A 51 -11.02 19.70 -6.26
N ILE A 52 -11.47 18.46 -6.07
CA ILE A 52 -10.63 17.37 -5.55
C ILE A 52 -9.49 17.07 -6.52
N ARG A 53 -9.80 16.94 -7.83
CA ARG A 53 -8.81 16.68 -8.89
C ARG A 53 -7.83 17.85 -9.00
N LEU A 54 -8.32 19.09 -8.93
CA LEU A 54 -7.49 20.28 -9.00
C LEU A 54 -6.53 20.33 -7.81
N ASN A 55 -7.01 20.11 -6.58
CA ASN A 55 -6.17 20.07 -5.39
C ASN A 55 -5.13 18.93 -5.45
N ALA A 56 -5.52 17.73 -5.89
CA ALA A 56 -4.61 16.61 -6.06
C ALA A 56 -3.52 16.90 -7.11
N LYS A 57 -3.90 17.57 -8.21
CA LYS A 57 -2.97 18.02 -9.25
C LYS A 57 -2.01 19.08 -8.71
N ASP A 58 -2.52 20.09 -8.01
CA ASP A 58 -1.72 21.19 -7.46
C ASP A 58 -0.76 20.70 -6.38
N THR A 59 -1.20 19.81 -5.49
CA THR A 59 -0.31 19.20 -4.49
C THR A 59 0.79 18.37 -5.14
N SER A 60 0.46 17.60 -6.18
CA SER A 60 1.47 16.83 -6.94
C SER A 60 2.45 17.75 -7.66
N ARG A 61 1.95 18.83 -8.27
CA ARG A 61 2.76 19.85 -8.93
C ARG A 61 3.69 20.56 -7.94
N ARG A 62 3.19 21.02 -6.80
CA ARG A 62 4.00 21.65 -5.75
C ARG A 62 5.11 20.72 -5.25
N LYS A 63 4.80 19.44 -5.02
CA LYS A 63 5.82 18.45 -4.61
C LYS A 63 6.89 18.27 -5.69
N PHE A 64 6.51 18.26 -6.95
CA PHE A 64 7.46 18.17 -8.06
C PHE A 64 8.32 19.43 -8.17
N ASP A 65 7.72 20.62 -8.09
CA ASP A 65 8.43 21.90 -8.13
C ASP A 65 9.36 22.09 -6.92
N ASP A 66 8.96 21.62 -5.74
CA ASP A 66 9.81 21.59 -4.53
C ASP A 66 11.03 20.68 -4.71
N LEU A 67 10.84 19.49 -5.29
CA LEU A 67 11.95 18.58 -5.61
C LEU A 67 12.93 19.21 -6.61
N LEU A 68 12.42 19.89 -7.65
CA LEU A 68 13.26 20.61 -8.62
C LEU A 68 14.02 21.77 -7.96
N SER A 69 13.33 22.56 -7.14
CA SER A 69 13.92 23.72 -6.45
C SER A 69 14.99 23.29 -5.45
N ARG A 70 14.74 22.20 -4.70
CA ARG A 70 15.71 21.62 -3.76
C ARG A 70 16.95 21.08 -4.45
N SER A 71 16.79 20.49 -5.64
CA SER A 71 17.90 20.07 -6.50
C SER A 71 18.76 21.27 -6.96
N HIS A 72 18.12 22.32 -7.47
CA HIS A 72 18.81 23.53 -7.93
C HIS A 72 19.55 24.27 -6.80
N ASN A 73 18.92 24.42 -5.63
CA ASN A 73 19.56 25.06 -4.48
C ASN A 73 20.75 24.26 -3.94
N MET A 74 20.74 22.92 -4.05
CA MET A 74 21.90 22.10 -3.72
C MET A 74 23.07 22.28 -4.69
N ILE A 75 22.78 22.43 -6.00
CA ILE A 75 23.81 22.69 -7.01
C ILE A 75 24.45 24.07 -6.78
N LEU A 76 23.65 25.09 -6.47
CA LEU A 76 24.14 26.45 -6.21
C LEU A 76 25.01 26.51 -4.94
N ARG A 77 24.60 25.83 -3.86
CA ARG A 77 25.37 25.78 -2.59
C ARG A 77 26.74 25.10 -2.77
N ARG A 78 26.83 24.10 -3.64
CA ARG A 78 28.11 23.46 -4.01
C ARG A 78 29.08 24.43 -4.69
N HIS A 79 28.58 25.36 -5.51
CA HIS A 79 29.43 26.34 -6.20
C HIS A 79 29.93 27.44 -5.25
N THR A 80 29.17 27.79 -4.21
CA THR A 80 29.64 28.73 -3.18
C THR A 80 30.61 28.09 -2.19
N ASP A 81 30.45 26.81 -1.88
CA ASP A 81 31.33 26.10 -0.94
C ASP A 81 32.67 25.72 -1.59
N THR A 82 32.71 25.43 -2.90
CA THR A 82 33.97 25.20 -3.64
C THR A 82 34.79 26.47 -3.89
N ALA A 83 34.16 27.65 -3.95
CA ALA A 83 34.87 28.91 -4.09
C ALA A 83 35.52 29.39 -2.78
N ASN A 84 35.02 28.97 -1.62
CA ASN A 84 35.55 29.36 -0.31
C ASN A 84 36.63 28.41 0.24
N GLU A 85 36.80 27.20 -0.33
CA GLU A 85 37.83 26.25 0.10
C GLU A 85 39.21 26.46 -0.57
N GLU A 86 39.30 27.19 -1.68
CA GLU A 86 40.58 27.42 -2.38
C GLU A 86 41.52 28.44 -1.70
N GLN A 87 41.06 29.16 -0.66
CA GLN A 87 41.91 30.13 0.07
C GLN A 87 42.42 29.64 1.44
N ALA A 88 42.05 28.44 1.91
CA ALA A 88 42.33 28.00 3.29
C ALA A 88 43.11 26.68 3.42
N SER A 89 43.89 26.27 2.41
CA SER A 89 44.61 24.99 2.44
C SER A 89 46.12 25.09 2.20
N HIS A 90 46.81 25.83 3.08
CA HIS A 90 48.19 25.46 3.42
C HIS A 90 48.25 25.08 4.89
N ASN A 91 48.69 23.85 5.15
CA ASN A 91 48.99 23.21 6.45
C ASN A 91 47.86 22.39 7.08
N ARG A 92 47.80 21.09 6.73
CA ARG A 92 48.05 19.98 7.68
C ARG A 92 47.83 18.62 7.01
N THR A 93 48.94 17.93 6.80
CA THR A 93 49.04 16.48 6.62
C THR A 93 48.71 15.75 7.93
N SER A 94 47.70 14.87 7.91
CA SER A 94 47.85 13.41 8.14
C SER A 94 46.53 12.77 8.57
N ASN A 95 46.20 11.65 7.88
CA ASN A 95 45.34 10.54 8.33
C ASN A 95 43.83 10.80 8.49
N ALA A 96 43.13 10.88 7.36
CA ALA A 96 41.70 10.57 7.30
C ALA A 96 41.51 9.06 7.00
N PRO A 97 40.69 8.30 7.76
CA PRO A 97 40.31 6.97 7.36
C PRO A 97 39.51 7.07 6.06
N ARG A 98 39.86 6.23 5.09
CA ARG A 98 39.12 6.00 3.85
C ARG A 98 37.70 5.52 4.18
N ASN A 99 36.76 6.44 4.36
CA ASN A 99 35.34 6.13 4.34
C ASN A 99 34.91 5.96 2.87
N SER A 100 35.04 4.71 2.44
CA SER A 100 34.65 4.21 1.12
C SER A 100 33.15 4.42 0.88
N ARG A 101 32.83 5.49 0.15
CA ARG A 101 31.74 5.64 -0.84
C ARG A 101 30.55 4.66 -0.69
N VAL A 102 29.47 5.13 -0.06
CA VAL A 102 28.12 4.70 -0.42
C VAL A 102 27.31 5.93 -0.79
N THR A 103 27.29 6.23 -2.09
CA THR A 103 26.46 7.29 -2.67
C THR A 103 25.03 6.76 -2.75
N VAL A 104 24.21 7.03 -1.73
CA VAL A 104 22.75 6.94 -1.92
C VAL A 104 22.38 8.10 -2.83
N LEU A 105 21.72 7.80 -3.97
CA LEU A 105 21.30 8.78 -4.97
C LEU A 105 20.73 10.05 -4.30
N GLY A 106 21.33 11.22 -4.58
CA GLY A 106 20.74 12.52 -4.22
C GLY A 106 21.47 13.38 -3.18
N GLY A 107 22.77 13.20 -2.93
CA GLY A 107 23.60 14.20 -2.23
C GLY A 107 23.23 14.48 -0.76
N ILE A 108 22.37 13.67 -0.17
CA ILE A 108 21.90 13.80 1.21
C ILE A 108 22.98 13.24 2.13
N THR A 109 23.55 14.07 3.00
CA THR A 109 24.41 13.59 4.10
C THR A 109 23.52 12.90 5.13
N LEU A 110 23.57 11.57 5.16
CA LEU A 110 22.91 10.78 6.19
C LEU A 110 23.53 11.11 7.56
N PRO A 111 22.70 11.36 8.60
CA PRO A 111 23.18 11.44 9.97
C PRO A 111 23.91 10.14 10.34
N ASP A 112 24.89 10.22 11.25
CA ASP A 112 25.72 9.05 11.61
C ASP A 112 24.88 7.87 12.15
N CYS A 113 23.74 8.14 12.80
CA CYS A 113 22.81 7.10 13.21
C CYS A 113 22.03 6.42 12.06
N ALA A 114 21.90 7.08 10.92
CA ALA A 114 21.30 6.50 9.72
C ALA A 114 22.33 5.69 8.92
N ARG A 115 23.62 6.04 9.01
CA ARG A 115 24.71 5.20 8.48
C ARG A 115 24.79 3.86 9.23
N SER A 116 24.72 3.89 10.56
CA SER A 116 24.73 2.66 11.37
C SER A 116 23.46 1.80 11.24
N LEU A 117 22.38 2.33 10.66
CA LEU A 117 21.21 1.56 10.23
C LEU A 117 21.39 0.93 8.84
N LEU A 118 22.13 1.58 7.93
CA LEU A 118 22.42 1.09 6.58
C LEU A 118 23.57 0.06 6.56
N GLU A 119 24.44 0.08 7.57
CA GLU A 119 25.49 -0.92 7.80
C GLU A 119 24.96 -2.24 8.41
N LEU A 120 23.66 -2.30 8.73
CA LEU A 120 23.02 -3.54 9.13
C LEU A 120 22.91 -4.49 7.92
N ASP A 121 23.35 -5.74 8.09
CA ASP A 121 23.29 -6.78 7.05
C ASP A 121 21.86 -6.99 6.47
N PRO A 122 21.70 -7.70 5.34
CA PRO A 122 20.38 -7.98 4.75
C PRO A 122 19.43 -8.78 5.66
N SER A 123 19.92 -9.31 6.79
CA SER A 123 19.15 -10.08 7.77
C SER A 123 18.33 -9.22 8.74
N PHE A 124 18.49 -7.90 8.69
CA PHE A 124 17.82 -6.98 9.60
C PHE A 124 16.47 -6.53 9.04
N SER A 125 15.46 -7.37 9.24
CA SER A 125 14.07 -6.93 9.13
C SER A 125 13.64 -6.34 10.47
N PRO A 126 13.22 -5.05 10.54
CA PRO A 126 12.51 -4.55 11.70
C PRO A 126 11.16 -5.27 11.77
N SER A 127 11.19 -6.46 12.38
CA SER A 127 10.00 -7.24 12.66
C SER A 127 9.22 -6.48 13.72
N GLN A 128 8.19 -5.76 13.26
CA GLN A 128 7.29 -5.09 14.17
C GLN A 128 6.60 -6.15 15.02
N PRO A 129 6.49 -5.94 16.35
CA PRO A 129 5.76 -6.86 17.19
C PRO A 129 4.34 -6.98 16.65
N ILE A 130 3.77 -8.18 16.69
CA ILE A 130 2.41 -8.43 16.22
C ILE A 130 1.46 -7.52 17.02
N SER A 131 1.02 -6.44 16.35
CA SER A 131 0.16 -5.45 16.97
C SER A 131 -1.26 -5.98 17.15
N LYS A 132 -2.01 -5.41 18.10
CA LYS A 132 -3.45 -5.69 18.25
C LYS A 132 -4.23 -5.43 16.95
N VAL A 133 -3.79 -4.46 16.14
CA VAL A 133 -4.39 -4.12 14.84
C VAL A 133 -4.11 -5.22 13.82
N SER A 134 -2.90 -5.77 13.79
CA SER A 134 -2.52 -6.87 12.90
C SER A 134 -3.29 -8.15 13.22
N LEU A 135 -3.50 -8.45 14.52
CA LEU A 135 -4.35 -9.57 14.95
C LEU A 135 -5.80 -9.39 14.53
N ARG A 136 -6.37 -8.20 14.69
CA ARG A 136 -7.73 -7.91 14.22
C ARG A 136 -7.85 -8.10 12.71
N LYS A 137 -6.88 -7.60 11.93
CA LYS A 137 -6.85 -7.81 10.47
C LYS A 137 -6.79 -9.29 10.10
N ALA A 138 -5.97 -10.07 10.80
CA ALA A 138 -5.89 -11.52 10.59
C ALA A 138 -7.23 -12.21 10.92
N ALA A 139 -7.87 -11.86 12.04
CA ALA A 139 -9.17 -12.40 12.42
C ALA A 139 -10.28 -12.02 11.42
N CYS A 140 -10.30 -10.77 10.94
CA CYS A 140 -11.23 -10.35 9.88
C CYS A 140 -10.99 -11.11 8.58
N GLY A 141 -9.73 -11.25 8.15
CA GLY A 141 -9.39 -12.00 6.94
C GLY A 141 -9.73 -13.49 7.04
N LEU A 142 -9.63 -14.08 8.24
CA LEU A 142 -10.11 -15.44 8.51
C LEU A 142 -11.63 -15.52 8.35
N HIS A 143 -12.38 -14.56 8.89
CA HIS A 143 -13.83 -14.51 8.70
C HIS A 143 -14.22 -14.38 7.22
N ASP A 144 -13.55 -13.50 6.47
CA ASP A 144 -13.79 -13.32 5.03
C ASP A 144 -13.49 -14.62 4.26
N LEU A 145 -12.41 -15.33 4.63
CA LEU A 145 -12.06 -16.62 4.05
C LEU A 145 -13.11 -17.69 4.36
N GLN A 146 -13.61 -17.75 5.58
CA GLN A 146 -14.67 -18.68 5.97
C GLN A 146 -15.93 -18.46 5.12
N ASP A 147 -16.36 -17.21 4.96
CA ASP A 147 -17.52 -16.87 4.15
C ASP A 147 -17.29 -17.18 2.67
N HIS A 148 -16.07 -16.98 2.17
CA HIS A 148 -15.70 -17.36 0.81
C HIS A 148 -15.76 -18.88 0.60
N LEU A 149 -15.26 -19.67 1.54
CA LEU A 149 -15.31 -21.13 1.48
C LEU A 149 -16.75 -21.64 1.54
N ARG A 150 -17.60 -21.06 2.41
CA ARG A 150 -19.04 -21.39 2.46
C ARG A 150 -19.74 -21.07 1.14
N LYS A 151 -19.45 -19.91 0.54
CA LYS A 151 -20.00 -19.53 -0.78
C LYS A 151 -19.57 -20.50 -1.87
N LYS A 152 -18.30 -20.93 -1.85
CA LYS A 152 -17.77 -21.89 -2.82
C LYS A 152 -18.41 -23.27 -2.66
N ALA A 153 -18.52 -23.78 -1.43
CA ALA A 153 -19.15 -25.07 -1.16
C ALA A 153 -20.61 -25.10 -1.64
N ARG A 154 -21.37 -24.03 -1.42
CA ARG A 154 -22.76 -23.91 -1.93
C ARG A 154 -22.83 -23.86 -3.44
N ALA A 155 -21.92 -23.13 -4.09
CA ALA A 155 -21.84 -23.13 -5.54
C ALA A 155 -21.53 -24.54 -6.07
N GLU A 156 -20.65 -25.30 -5.42
CA GLU A 156 -20.35 -26.69 -5.78
C GLU A 156 -21.56 -27.63 -5.55
N GLU A 157 -22.32 -27.47 -4.47
CA GLU A 157 -23.57 -28.20 -4.22
C GLU A 157 -24.66 -27.85 -5.26
N THR A 158 -24.77 -26.57 -5.64
CA THR A 158 -25.74 -26.13 -6.64
C THR A 158 -25.37 -26.68 -8.02
N ASN A 159 -24.09 -26.65 -8.41
CA ASN A 159 -23.60 -27.28 -9.64
C ASN A 159 -23.83 -28.81 -9.67
N ARG A 160 -23.89 -29.49 -8.51
CA ARG A 160 -24.25 -30.92 -8.42
C ARG A 160 -25.76 -31.15 -8.57
N ASN A 161 -26.59 -30.22 -8.11
CA ASN A 161 -28.05 -30.31 -8.18
C ASN A 161 -28.65 -29.69 -9.46
N GLU A 162 -27.87 -28.95 -10.24
CA GLU A 162 -28.28 -28.23 -11.47
C GLU A 162 -28.64 -29.13 -12.68
N GLN A 163 -28.81 -30.45 -12.50
CA GLN A 163 -29.60 -31.22 -13.46
C GLN A 163 -31.11 -30.98 -13.33
N GLN A 164 -31.59 -30.35 -12.25
CA GLN A 164 -32.97 -29.92 -12.12
C GLN A 164 -33.06 -28.61 -11.35
N VAL A 165 -33.61 -27.58 -12.00
CA VAL A 165 -34.25 -26.35 -11.47
C VAL A 165 -33.68 -25.10 -12.15
N GLU A 166 -34.53 -24.56 -13.01
CA GLU A 166 -34.43 -23.29 -13.72
C GLU A 166 -34.33 -22.14 -12.69
N VAL A 167 -33.14 -21.53 -12.58
CA VAL A 167 -32.89 -20.44 -11.63
C VAL A 167 -33.41 -19.12 -12.22
N ALA A 168 -34.42 -18.53 -11.58
CA ALA A 168 -34.96 -17.23 -11.94
C ALA A 168 -33.88 -16.12 -11.88
N PRO A 169 -33.96 -15.10 -12.75
CA PRO A 169 -32.92 -14.07 -12.86
C PRO A 169 -32.82 -13.23 -11.58
N ILE A 170 -31.57 -13.03 -11.14
CA ILE A 170 -31.25 -12.20 -9.98
C ILE A 170 -31.63 -10.74 -10.30
N PRO A 171 -32.48 -10.09 -9.47
CA PRO A 171 -32.91 -8.72 -9.72
C PRO A 171 -31.74 -7.72 -9.62
N PRO A 172 -31.78 -6.61 -10.39
CA PRO A 172 -30.65 -5.69 -10.56
C PRO A 172 -30.44 -4.71 -9.38
N PHE A 173 -30.94 -5.03 -8.20
CA PHE A 173 -30.79 -4.16 -7.03
C PHE A 173 -29.57 -4.58 -6.20
N PRO A 174 -28.76 -3.62 -5.71
CA PRO A 174 -27.70 -3.93 -4.76
C PRO A 174 -28.34 -4.59 -3.54
N GLN A 175 -27.98 -5.84 -3.26
CA GLN A 175 -28.49 -6.54 -2.09
C GLN A 175 -28.14 -5.73 -0.85
N PRO A 176 -29.15 -5.23 -0.10
CA PRO A 176 -28.88 -4.51 1.11
C PRO A 176 -28.44 -5.56 2.14
N PHE A 177 -27.35 -5.24 2.83
CA PHE A 177 -26.80 -5.99 3.97
C PHE A 177 -25.93 -7.20 3.61
N PHE A 178 -24.73 -7.20 4.19
CA PHE A 178 -23.88 -8.37 4.31
C PHE A 178 -24.68 -9.47 5.03
N ARG A 179 -25.17 -10.46 4.28
CA ARG A 179 -25.73 -11.66 4.88
C ARG A 179 -24.57 -12.58 5.23
N GLN A 180 -24.34 -12.76 6.53
CA GLN A 180 -23.50 -13.83 7.04
C GLN A 180 -24.01 -15.15 6.44
N GLN A 181 -23.12 -15.92 5.82
CA GLN A 181 -23.50 -17.18 5.17
C GLN A 181 -23.93 -18.19 6.24
N ASP A 182 -25.00 -18.96 6.00
CA ASP A 182 -25.42 -19.96 7.00
C ASP A 182 -24.33 -21.02 7.19
N PRO A 183 -24.19 -21.58 8.40
CA PRO A 183 -23.15 -22.54 8.74
C PRO A 183 -23.13 -23.75 7.80
N ASN A 184 -21.94 -24.23 7.48
CA ASN A 184 -21.74 -25.50 6.76
C ASN A 184 -20.76 -26.34 7.59
N GLU A 185 -21.24 -27.44 8.17
CA GLU A 185 -20.47 -28.24 9.13
C GLU A 185 -19.17 -28.83 8.55
N GLU A 186 -19.16 -29.17 7.27
CA GLU A 186 -17.96 -29.75 6.66
C GLU A 186 -16.85 -28.70 6.50
N VAL A 187 -17.21 -27.53 5.98
CA VAL A 187 -16.29 -26.41 5.80
C VAL A 187 -15.85 -25.87 7.16
N ASP A 188 -16.79 -25.70 8.09
CA ASP A 188 -16.54 -25.07 9.38
C ASP A 188 -15.65 -25.94 10.29
N ARG A 189 -15.72 -27.27 10.18
CA ARG A 189 -14.80 -28.18 10.89
C ARG A 189 -13.36 -28.05 10.39
N LYS A 190 -13.13 -28.15 9.08
CA LYS A 190 -11.79 -28.00 8.47
C LYS A 190 -11.23 -26.59 8.70
N PHE A 191 -12.09 -25.58 8.60
CA PHE A 191 -11.72 -24.20 8.83
C PHE A 191 -11.35 -23.93 10.30
N ARG A 192 -12.04 -24.57 11.26
CA ARG A 192 -11.71 -24.44 12.68
C ARG A 192 -10.32 -24.98 12.99
N GLU A 193 -9.99 -26.17 12.47
CA GLU A 193 -8.64 -26.75 12.63
C GLU A 193 -7.56 -25.81 12.06
N PHE A 194 -7.78 -25.28 10.86
CA PHE A 194 -6.90 -24.29 10.24
C PHE A 194 -6.77 -23.00 11.07
N ALA A 195 -7.89 -22.42 11.51
CA ALA A 195 -7.90 -21.19 12.29
C ALA A 195 -7.18 -21.38 13.62
N ASP A 196 -7.37 -22.52 14.29
CA ASP A 196 -6.69 -22.87 15.54
C ASP A 196 -5.17 -22.93 15.35
N GLU A 197 -4.67 -23.50 14.26
CA GLU A 197 -3.25 -23.50 13.93
C GLU A 197 -2.70 -22.08 13.70
N ILE A 198 -3.41 -21.25 12.94
CA ILE A 198 -3.03 -19.85 12.71
C ILE A 198 -2.98 -19.08 14.04
N PHE A 199 -3.98 -19.25 14.90
CA PHE A 199 -3.99 -18.59 16.21
C PHE A 199 -2.92 -19.12 17.15
N LYS A 200 -2.58 -20.42 17.11
CA LYS A 200 -1.42 -20.97 17.84
C LYS A 200 -0.12 -20.33 17.39
N ILE A 201 0.09 -20.21 16.08
CA ILE A 201 1.27 -19.57 15.49
C ILE A 201 1.34 -18.09 15.91
N LEU A 202 0.24 -17.34 15.74
CA LEU A 202 0.18 -15.93 16.11
C LEU A 202 0.41 -15.71 17.61
N THR A 203 -0.12 -16.60 18.44
CA THR A 203 0.07 -16.54 19.90
C THR A 203 1.51 -16.88 20.27
N HIS A 204 2.12 -17.89 19.64
CA HIS A 204 3.53 -18.23 19.81
C HIS A 204 4.44 -17.04 19.45
N TYR A 205 4.21 -16.39 18.32
CA TYR A 205 4.99 -15.21 17.93
C TYR A 205 4.68 -13.97 18.77
N ARG A 206 3.49 -13.90 19.40
CA ARG A 206 3.15 -12.84 20.34
C ARG A 206 3.85 -13.00 21.69
N THR A 207 3.98 -14.23 22.18
CA THR A 207 4.65 -14.51 23.47
C THR A 207 6.17 -14.51 23.34
N LYS A 208 6.69 -14.83 22.15
CA LYS A 208 8.10 -14.67 21.84
C LYS A 208 8.47 -13.18 21.92
N ARG A 209 9.23 -12.79 22.95
CA ARG A 209 9.79 -11.44 23.04
C ARG A 209 10.57 -11.15 21.77
N PHE A 210 10.12 -10.16 21.01
CA PHE A 210 10.90 -9.62 19.89
C PHE A 210 12.18 -9.00 20.46
N GLN A 211 13.26 -9.77 20.42
CA GLN A 211 14.59 -9.26 20.68
C GLN A 211 15.02 -8.50 19.43
N SER A 212 14.63 -7.23 19.38
CA SER A 212 15.24 -6.31 18.44
C SER A 212 16.71 -6.17 18.83
N ASN A 213 17.62 -6.61 17.97
CA ASN A 213 19.06 -6.37 18.12
C ASN A 213 19.44 -4.89 17.89
N LEU A 214 18.44 -4.03 17.60
CA LEU A 214 18.67 -2.58 17.48
C LEU A 214 18.91 -1.97 18.85
N THR A 215 19.98 -1.17 18.91
CA THR A 215 20.23 -0.25 20.02
C THR A 215 19.13 0.81 20.11
N GLU A 216 18.89 1.36 21.30
CA GLU A 216 17.86 2.40 21.50
C GLU A 216 18.07 3.64 20.61
N LEU A 217 19.32 3.93 20.27
CA LEU A 217 19.70 5.02 19.37
C LEU A 217 19.25 4.75 17.92
N GLN A 218 19.43 3.51 17.44
CA GLN A 218 18.92 3.06 16.14
C GLN A 218 17.38 3.06 16.08
N LYS A 219 16.70 2.63 17.15
CA LYS A 219 15.23 2.67 17.24
C LYS A 219 14.68 4.10 17.20
N ARG A 220 15.38 5.06 17.80
CA ARG A 220 14.99 6.48 17.76
C ARG A 220 15.16 7.05 16.36
N CYS A 221 16.27 6.77 15.69
CA CYS A 221 16.48 7.26 14.32
C CYS A 221 15.47 6.68 13.32
N MET A 222 14.95 5.46 13.52
CA MET A 222 13.84 4.93 12.70
C MET A 222 12.50 5.65 12.89
N LYS A 223 12.29 6.38 14.00
CA LYS A 223 11.05 7.15 14.24
C LYS A 223 11.11 8.57 13.67
N GLU A 224 12.31 9.08 13.42
CA GLU A 224 12.57 10.45 12.97
C GLU A 224 12.67 10.57 11.43
N VAL A 225 12.80 9.44 10.71
CA VAL A 225 12.74 9.34 9.24
C VAL A 225 11.30 9.09 8.79
#